data_AF-A0A7Y0E200-F1
#
_entry.id   AF-A0A7Y0E200-F1
#
_cell.length_a   1.000
_cell.length_b   1.000
_cell.length_c   1.000
_cell.angle_alpha   90.00
_cell.angle_beta   90.00
_cell.angle_gamma   90.00
#
_symmetry.space_group_name_H-M   'P 1'
#
loop_
_entity.id
_entity.type
_entity.pdbx_description
1 polymer ?
#
loop_
_entity_poly.entity_id
_entity_poly.type
_entity_poly.pdbx_seq_one_letter_code
_entity_poly.pdbx_strand_id
1 'polypeptide(L)'
;MIRWNKVGIGSGTVEGSDGWSYRLFAPDCDPAEFGELEPMVALWQRVRGGGRSYPRWKDFDFADFIGWHRWIHLMEVSWPDGKFTLRHRIWGSGLADMSRMDPTGQFVIEGVVGFDAEDIHFLQRIVEKQVLGFWTGPFFWMDRGNVRQEIAVAPLSSTGETVDRLISFTHLPGYR
;
A
#
# COMPACT_ATOMS: atom_id res chain seq x y z
N MET A 1 -12.14 -2.08 16.71
CA MET A 1 -11.43 -3.31 17.12
C MET A 1 -11.76 -4.43 16.15
N ILE A 2 -11.03 -4.41 15.05
CA ILE A 2 -11.04 -5.43 14.01
C ILE A 2 -10.57 -6.78 14.56
N ARG A 3 -11.30 -7.87 14.24
CA ARG A 3 -10.87 -9.24 14.52
C ARG A 3 -10.05 -9.82 13.36
N TRP A 4 -8.75 -9.58 13.39
CA TRP A 4 -7.79 -10.01 12.38
C TRP A 4 -7.63 -11.54 12.21
N ASN A 5 -8.14 -12.36 13.13
CA ASN A 5 -7.95 -13.82 13.13
C ASN A 5 -8.71 -14.57 12.02
N LYS A 6 -9.55 -13.89 11.23
CA LYS A 6 -10.31 -14.47 10.10
C LYS A 6 -9.77 -14.11 8.72
N VAL A 7 -8.71 -13.30 8.62
CA VAL A 7 -8.12 -12.91 7.32
C VAL A 7 -7.11 -13.95 6.87
N GLY A 8 -7.61 -14.98 6.22
CA GLY A 8 -6.81 -15.88 5.39
C GLY A 8 -6.28 -15.16 4.14
N ILE A 9 -5.36 -15.80 3.43
CA ILE A 9 -5.02 -15.42 2.06
C ILE A 9 -6.22 -15.79 1.19
N GLY A 10 -6.95 -14.82 0.63
CA GLY A 10 -8.22 -15.03 -0.09
C GLY A 10 -9.29 -13.97 0.25
N SER A 11 -10.51 -14.14 -0.27
CA SER A 11 -11.63 -13.18 -0.30
C SER A 11 -12.23 -12.73 1.06
N GLY A 12 -11.45 -12.75 2.15
CA GLY A 12 -11.86 -12.21 3.43
C GLY A 12 -11.71 -10.68 3.45
N THR A 13 -12.84 -9.98 3.50
CA THR A 13 -12.87 -8.54 3.81
C THR A 13 -12.97 -8.34 5.30
N VAL A 14 -12.20 -7.38 5.80
CA VAL A 14 -12.32 -6.88 7.15
C VAL A 14 -12.76 -5.44 7.10
N GLU A 15 -13.84 -5.12 7.80
CA GLU A 15 -14.33 -3.76 7.94
C GLU A 15 -13.84 -3.15 9.26
N GLY A 16 -13.19 -2.00 9.16
CA GLY A 16 -12.89 -1.11 10.27
C GLY A 16 -14.13 -0.36 10.74
N SER A 17 -14.11 0.07 12.00
CA SER A 17 -15.23 0.79 12.62
C SER A 17 -15.46 2.20 12.05
N ASP A 18 -14.52 2.69 11.26
CA ASP A 18 -14.46 4.01 10.62
C ASP A 18 -14.89 3.98 9.14
N GLY A 19 -15.34 2.82 8.65
CA GLY A 19 -15.79 2.64 7.27
C GLY A 19 -14.67 2.26 6.29
N TRP A 20 -13.44 2.02 6.77
CA TRP A 20 -12.41 1.39 5.95
C TRP A 20 -12.62 -0.11 5.83
N SER A 21 -12.14 -0.68 4.74
CA SER A 21 -12.16 -2.11 4.48
C SER A 21 -10.80 -2.58 3.98
N TYR A 22 -10.35 -3.72 4.47
CA TYR A 22 -9.02 -4.28 4.22
C TYR A 22 -9.13 -5.70 3.68
N ARG A 23 -8.32 -6.02 2.67
CA ARG A 23 -8.27 -7.33 2.02
C ARG A 23 -6.82 -7.72 1.71
N LEU A 24 -6.48 -8.99 1.91
CA LEU A 24 -5.18 -9.56 1.56
C LEU A 24 -5.33 -10.56 0.41
N PHE A 25 -4.43 -10.51 -0.56
CA PHE A 25 -4.49 -11.34 -1.76
C PHE A 25 -3.19 -12.11 -1.96
N ALA A 26 -3.31 -13.33 -2.48
CA ALA A 26 -2.14 -14.08 -2.92
C ALA A 26 -1.36 -13.27 -3.99
N PRO A 27 -0.03 -13.41 -4.08
CA PRO A 27 0.77 -12.73 -5.11
C PRO A 27 0.32 -12.98 -6.56
N ASP A 28 -0.32 -14.12 -6.81
CA ASP A 28 -0.83 -14.57 -8.11
C ASP A 28 -2.36 -14.39 -8.25
N CYS A 29 -2.99 -13.55 -7.42
CA CYS A 29 -4.42 -13.23 -7.59
C CYS A 29 -4.69 -12.55 -8.94
N ASP A 30 -5.94 -12.56 -9.36
CA ASP A 30 -6.35 -11.81 -10.55
C ASP A 30 -6.21 -10.30 -10.27
N PRO A 31 -5.38 -9.55 -11.04
CA PRO A 31 -5.25 -8.10 -10.88
C PRO A 31 -6.57 -7.34 -10.98
N ALA A 32 -7.57 -7.89 -11.69
CA ALA A 32 -8.89 -7.28 -11.82
C ALA A 32 -9.63 -7.14 -10.47
N GLU A 33 -9.23 -7.88 -9.43
CA GLU A 33 -9.76 -7.72 -8.07
C GLU A 33 -9.46 -6.35 -7.44
N PHE A 34 -8.54 -5.58 -8.03
CA PHE A 34 -8.14 -4.24 -7.58
C PHE A 34 -8.80 -3.10 -8.37
N GLY A 35 -9.73 -3.40 -9.29
CA GLY A 35 -10.46 -2.40 -10.05
C GLY A 35 -9.54 -1.46 -10.81
N GLU A 36 -9.66 -0.15 -10.59
CA GLU A 36 -8.85 0.87 -11.26
C GLU A 36 -7.34 0.79 -10.95
N LEU A 37 -6.95 0.04 -9.92
CA LEU A 37 -5.56 -0.23 -9.56
C LEU A 37 -5.02 -1.51 -10.21
N GLU A 38 -5.83 -2.23 -11.00
CA GLU A 38 -5.45 -3.40 -11.79
C GLU A 38 -4.12 -3.19 -12.55
N PRO A 39 -3.90 -2.08 -13.29
CA PRO A 39 -2.67 -1.91 -14.06
C PRO A 39 -1.40 -1.92 -13.19
N MET A 40 -1.49 -1.43 -11.96
CA MET A 40 -0.35 -1.37 -11.03
C MET A 40 -0.06 -2.72 -10.40
N VAL A 41 -1.11 -3.51 -10.10
CA VAL A 41 -0.94 -4.88 -9.61
C VAL A 41 -0.39 -5.79 -10.71
N ALA A 42 -0.93 -5.67 -11.93
CA ALA A 42 -0.41 -6.40 -13.09
C ALA A 42 1.05 -6.05 -13.41
N LEU A 43 1.42 -4.76 -13.30
CA LEU A 43 2.81 -4.31 -13.40
C LEU A 43 3.69 -4.99 -12.34
N TRP A 44 3.27 -4.95 -11.07
CA TRP A 44 4.03 -5.57 -9.98
C TRP A 44 4.23 -7.09 -10.20
N GLN A 45 3.17 -7.80 -10.60
CA GLN A 45 3.24 -9.24 -10.88
C GLN A 45 4.17 -9.55 -12.06
N ARG A 46 4.11 -8.74 -13.12
CA ARG A 46 5.00 -8.87 -14.28
C ARG A 46 6.46 -8.68 -13.89
N VAL A 47 6.78 -7.62 -13.16
CA VAL A 47 8.16 -7.32 -12.73
C VAL A 47 8.65 -8.38 -11.75
N ARG A 48 7.79 -8.88 -10.85
CA ARG A 48 8.13 -10.00 -9.95
C ARG A 48 8.60 -11.22 -10.74
N GLY A 49 7.87 -11.59 -11.80
CA GLY A 49 8.13 -12.82 -12.55
C GLY A 49 7.77 -14.07 -11.74
N GLY A 50 7.35 -15.14 -12.41
CA GLY A 50 6.71 -16.31 -11.79
C GLY A 50 7.54 -17.15 -10.80
N GLY A 51 8.78 -16.78 -10.49
CA GLY A 51 9.67 -17.51 -9.57
C GLY A 51 10.01 -16.78 -8.28
N ARG A 52 9.55 -15.53 -8.08
CA ARG A 52 9.89 -14.71 -6.90
C ARG A 52 8.65 -14.41 -6.05
N SER A 53 8.82 -14.27 -4.74
CA SER A 53 7.74 -13.81 -3.85
C SER A 53 7.42 -12.32 -4.02
N TYR A 54 8.40 -11.51 -4.42
CA TYR A 54 8.28 -10.07 -4.65
C TYR A 54 9.40 -9.57 -5.59
N PRO A 55 9.17 -8.47 -6.34
CA PRO A 55 10.18 -7.84 -7.16
C PRO A 55 11.16 -7.02 -6.32
N ARG A 56 12.32 -6.70 -6.91
CA ARG A 56 13.20 -5.70 -6.33
C ARG A 56 12.76 -4.31 -6.77
N TRP A 57 12.93 -3.30 -5.93
CA TRP A 57 12.63 -1.91 -6.32
C TRP A 57 13.39 -1.47 -7.57
N LYS A 58 14.65 -1.89 -7.71
CA LYS A 58 15.51 -1.57 -8.86
C LYS A 58 15.11 -2.29 -10.16
N ASP A 59 14.15 -3.22 -10.09
CA ASP A 59 13.66 -3.93 -11.27
C ASP A 59 12.56 -3.13 -11.99
N PHE A 60 12.08 -2.04 -11.39
CA PHE A 60 11.15 -1.11 -12.01
C PHE A 60 11.91 0.05 -12.65
N ASP A 61 11.45 0.46 -13.83
CA ASP A 61 11.85 1.72 -14.44
C ASP A 61 10.87 2.82 -14.03
N PHE A 62 11.35 4.06 -13.92
CA PHE A 62 10.47 5.19 -13.60
C PHE A 62 9.34 5.35 -14.63
N ALA A 63 9.59 4.98 -15.89
CA ALA A 63 8.60 5.01 -16.97
C ALA A 63 7.47 3.98 -16.78
N ASP A 64 7.65 2.94 -15.96
CA ASP A 64 6.57 1.98 -15.68
C ASP A 64 5.38 2.62 -14.96
N PHE A 65 5.60 3.76 -14.31
CA PHE A 65 4.60 4.45 -13.48
C PHE A 65 3.95 5.66 -14.17
N ILE A 66 4.04 5.77 -15.51
CA ILE A 66 3.40 6.87 -16.26
C ILE A 66 1.90 6.96 -15.93
N GLY A 67 1.46 8.15 -15.52
CA GLY A 67 0.10 8.42 -15.07
C GLY A 67 -0.14 8.16 -13.58
N TRP A 68 0.77 7.48 -12.90
CA TRP A 68 0.64 7.08 -11.50
C TRP A 68 1.66 7.74 -10.57
N HIS A 69 2.70 8.40 -11.11
CA HIS A 69 3.79 9.01 -10.33
C HIS A 69 3.34 9.86 -9.14
N ARG A 70 2.26 10.64 -9.31
CA ARG A 70 1.73 11.54 -8.28
C ARG A 70 1.00 10.80 -7.15
N TRP A 71 0.67 9.54 -7.35
CA TRP A 71 -0.19 8.73 -6.49
C TRP A 71 0.54 7.51 -5.90
N ILE A 72 1.87 7.50 -5.97
CA ILE A 72 2.72 6.48 -5.39
C ILE A 72 3.20 6.90 -4.01
N HIS A 73 3.21 5.95 -3.08
CA HIS A 73 3.90 6.09 -1.80
C HIS A 73 4.82 4.89 -1.57
N LEU A 74 6.09 5.17 -1.28
CA LEU A 74 7.10 4.15 -0.97
C LEU A 74 7.44 4.25 0.52
N MET A 75 7.38 3.12 1.20
CA MET A 75 7.76 2.95 2.59
C MET A 75 8.98 2.03 2.70
N GLU A 76 9.86 2.35 3.63
CA GLU A 76 10.94 1.48 4.09
C GLU A 76 10.50 0.76 5.35
N VAL A 77 10.72 -0.56 5.39
CA VAL A 77 10.41 -1.46 6.49
C VAL A 77 11.69 -1.72 7.29
N SER A 78 11.59 -1.64 8.62
CA SER A 78 12.67 -2.05 9.52
C SER A 78 12.11 -2.67 10.80
N TRP A 79 12.97 -3.38 11.53
CA TRP A 79 12.62 -4.07 12.77
C TRP A 79 13.58 -3.73 13.93
N PRO A 80 13.77 -2.45 14.28
CA PRO A 80 14.61 -2.08 15.42
C PRO A 80 14.06 -2.73 16.70
N ASP A 81 14.93 -3.42 17.43
CA ASP A 81 14.58 -4.15 18.66
C ASP A 81 13.38 -5.10 18.50
N GLY A 82 13.21 -5.68 17.29
CA GLY A 82 12.12 -6.59 16.97
C GLY A 82 10.76 -5.94 16.76
N LYS A 83 10.69 -4.60 16.64
CA LYS A 83 9.43 -3.86 16.45
C LYS A 83 9.26 -3.40 15.00
N PHE A 84 8.11 -3.72 14.41
CA PHE A 84 7.76 -3.28 13.06
C PHE A 84 7.71 -1.76 12.97
N THR A 85 8.56 -1.18 12.12
CA THR A 85 8.68 0.27 11.93
C THR A 85 8.67 0.59 10.43
N LEU A 86 7.96 1.64 10.07
CA LEU A 86 7.86 2.13 8.69
C LEU A 86 8.34 3.58 8.58
N ARG A 87 9.08 3.89 7.52
CA ARG A 87 9.53 5.26 7.19
C ARG A 87 9.11 5.65 5.78
N HIS A 88 8.56 6.84 5.60
CA HIS A 88 8.22 7.37 4.28
C HIS A 88 9.50 7.64 3.46
N ARG A 89 9.59 7.10 2.24
CA ARG A 89 10.71 7.31 1.31
C ARG A 89 10.34 8.10 0.07
N ILE A 90 9.13 7.86 -0.44
CA ILE A 90 8.54 8.61 -1.55
C ILE A 90 7.12 8.93 -1.15
N TRP A 91 6.73 10.19 -1.27
CA TRP A 91 5.35 10.62 -1.12
C TRP A 91 4.95 11.37 -2.40
N GLY A 92 4.09 10.76 -3.20
CA GLY A 92 3.66 11.32 -4.48
C GLY A 92 3.02 12.70 -4.31
N SER A 93 3.26 13.61 -5.26
CA SER A 93 2.78 14.99 -5.12
C SER A 93 1.25 15.12 -5.08
N GLY A 94 0.50 14.20 -5.69
CA GLY A 94 -0.96 14.14 -5.56
C GLY A 94 -1.40 13.77 -4.14
N LEU A 95 -0.65 12.88 -3.47
CA LEU A 95 -0.85 12.58 -2.05
C LEU A 95 -0.52 13.78 -1.18
N ALA A 96 0.55 14.52 -1.52
CA ALA A 96 0.93 15.74 -0.80
C ALA A 96 -0.13 16.85 -0.94
N ASP A 97 -0.67 17.03 -2.14
CA ASP A 97 -1.77 17.97 -2.40
C ASP A 97 -3.04 17.56 -1.63
N MET A 98 -3.31 16.26 -1.56
CA MET A 98 -4.47 15.71 -0.86
C MET A 98 -4.38 15.88 0.66
N SER A 99 -3.23 15.58 1.26
CA SER A 99 -3.02 15.66 2.71
C SER A 99 -2.53 17.05 3.18
N ARG A 100 -2.19 17.95 2.25
CA ARG A 100 -1.48 19.22 2.48
C ARG A 100 -0.15 19.07 3.24
N MET A 101 0.49 17.90 3.12
CA MET A 101 1.76 17.62 3.79
C MET A 101 2.62 16.64 3.00
N ASP A 102 3.94 16.74 3.18
CA ASP A 102 4.92 15.78 2.70
C ASP A 102 5.64 15.15 3.89
N PRO A 103 5.28 13.92 4.30
CA PRO A 103 5.92 13.22 5.42
C PRO A 103 7.23 12.52 5.01
N THR A 104 7.80 12.78 3.82
CA THR A 104 9.02 12.10 3.38
C THR A 104 10.13 12.20 4.42
N GLY A 105 10.72 11.06 4.77
CA GLY A 105 11.75 10.92 5.80
C GLY A 105 11.22 10.69 7.22
N GLN A 106 9.94 10.92 7.49
CA GLN A 106 9.31 10.72 8.80
C GLN A 106 8.90 9.25 9.01
N PHE A 107 8.77 8.83 10.27
CA PHE A 107 8.17 7.54 10.61
C PHE A 107 6.66 7.59 10.41
N VAL A 108 6.06 6.50 9.92
CA VAL A 108 4.60 6.43 9.67
C VAL A 108 3.80 6.65 10.96
N ILE A 109 4.28 6.11 12.09
CA ILE A 109 3.64 6.27 13.41
C ILE A 109 3.79 7.68 14.00
N GLU A 110 4.78 8.46 13.54
CA GLU A 110 5.00 9.85 13.95
C GLU A 110 4.29 10.83 13.00
N GLY A 111 3.91 10.35 11.81
CA GLY A 111 3.31 11.14 10.77
C GLY A 111 1.92 11.64 11.15
N VAL A 112 1.60 12.86 10.72
CA VAL A 112 0.27 13.48 10.88
C VAL A 112 -0.76 12.87 9.91
N VAL A 113 -0.32 12.04 8.97
CA VAL A 113 -1.21 11.26 8.08
C VAL A 113 -1.84 10.18 8.94
N GLY A 114 -3.17 10.19 9.08
CA GLY A 114 -3.96 9.42 10.05
C GLY A 114 -3.92 7.89 9.92
N PHE A 115 -2.72 7.30 9.95
CA PHE A 115 -2.50 5.88 10.14
C PHE A 115 -2.77 5.53 11.60
N ASP A 116 -3.61 4.53 11.81
CA ASP A 116 -3.88 3.99 13.15
C ASP A 116 -3.20 2.64 13.38
N ALA A 117 -3.42 2.04 14.55
CA ALA A 117 -2.84 0.74 14.88
C ALA A 117 -3.37 -0.40 14.00
N GLU A 118 -4.59 -0.29 13.47
CA GLU A 118 -5.19 -1.28 12.56
C GLU A 118 -4.50 -1.21 11.19
N ASP A 119 -4.19 -0.01 10.68
CA ASP A 119 -3.41 0.17 9.44
C ASP A 119 -1.99 -0.40 9.56
N ILE A 120 -1.30 -0.09 10.67
CA ILE A 120 0.05 -0.59 10.91
C ILE A 120 0.05 -2.13 10.98
N HIS A 121 -0.95 -2.71 11.66
CA HIS A 121 -1.07 -4.17 11.72
C HIS A 121 -1.35 -4.79 10.34
N PHE A 122 -2.14 -4.13 9.50
CA PHE A 122 -2.38 -4.59 8.14
C PHE A 122 -1.11 -4.56 7.28
N LEU A 123 -0.36 -3.45 7.31
CA LEU A 123 0.92 -3.31 6.61
C LEU A 123 1.95 -4.35 7.08
N GLN A 124 2.02 -4.62 8.39
CA GLN A 124 2.87 -5.66 8.93
C GLN A 124 2.53 -7.04 8.34
N ARG A 125 1.23 -7.36 8.19
CA ARG A 125 0.80 -8.64 7.60
C ARG A 125 1.17 -8.80 6.13
N ILE A 126 1.16 -7.72 5.35
CA ILE A 126 1.63 -7.72 3.96
C ILE A 126 3.09 -8.17 3.91
N VAL A 127 3.92 -7.62 4.80
CA VAL A 127 5.35 -7.96 4.91
C VAL A 127 5.54 -9.40 5.38
N GLU A 128 4.91 -9.79 6.48
CA GLU A 128 5.08 -11.12 7.10
C GLU A 128 4.59 -12.26 6.19
N LYS A 129 3.46 -12.05 5.51
CA LYS A 129 2.87 -13.08 4.64
C LYS A 129 3.31 -12.98 3.19
N GLN A 130 4.05 -11.92 2.81
CA GLN A 130 4.51 -11.66 1.44
C GLN A 130 3.34 -11.66 0.44
N VAL A 131 2.25 -10.99 0.81
CA VAL A 131 0.98 -10.92 0.07
C VAL A 131 0.74 -9.51 -0.46
N LEU A 132 -0.23 -9.36 -1.36
CA LEU A 132 -0.73 -8.04 -1.75
C LEU A 132 -1.81 -7.58 -0.77
N GLY A 133 -1.89 -6.28 -0.54
CA GLY A 133 -2.94 -5.65 0.25
C GLY A 133 -3.80 -4.72 -0.59
N PHE A 134 -5.09 -4.69 -0.31
CA PHE A 134 -6.00 -3.66 -0.79
C PHE A 134 -6.75 -3.09 0.41
N TRP A 135 -6.91 -1.78 0.44
CA TRP A 135 -7.87 -1.18 1.34
C TRP A 135 -8.64 -0.04 0.68
N THR A 136 -9.87 0.17 1.13
CA THR A 136 -10.73 1.25 0.64
C THR A 136 -11.65 1.76 1.73
N GLY A 137 -11.87 3.07 1.75
CA GLY A 137 -12.68 3.73 2.77
C GLY A 137 -12.94 5.20 2.45
N PRO A 138 -13.68 5.89 3.32
CA PRO A 138 -13.90 7.33 3.21
C PRO A 138 -12.62 8.09 3.58
N PHE A 139 -12.31 9.12 2.82
CA PHE A 139 -11.22 10.05 3.09
C PHE A 139 -11.71 11.49 2.94
N PHE A 140 -11.39 12.36 3.89
CA PHE A 140 -11.72 13.78 3.78
C PHE A 140 -10.59 14.52 3.06
N TRP A 141 -10.82 14.87 1.80
CA TRP A 141 -9.92 15.71 1.03
C TRP A 141 -10.35 17.18 1.18
N MET A 142 -9.52 18.01 1.82
CA MET A 142 -9.88 19.38 2.19
C MET A 142 -10.53 20.22 1.07
N ASP A 143 -10.08 20.08 -0.18
CA ASP A 143 -10.60 20.87 -1.30
C ASP A 143 -11.81 20.24 -2.00
N ARG A 144 -12.10 18.96 -1.74
CA ARG A 144 -13.09 18.17 -2.49
C ARG A 144 -14.14 17.48 -1.60
N GLY A 145 -14.01 17.62 -0.28
CA GLY A 145 -14.88 16.99 0.71
C GLY A 145 -14.62 15.50 0.87
N ASN A 146 -15.66 14.75 1.23
CA ASN A 146 -15.57 13.31 1.41
C ASN A 146 -15.45 12.61 0.06
N VAL A 147 -14.32 11.95 -0.14
CA VAL A 147 -14.07 11.09 -1.30
C VAL A 147 -13.90 9.65 -0.83
N ARG A 148 -14.11 8.69 -1.73
CA ARG A 148 -13.68 7.31 -1.49
C ARG A 148 -12.23 7.19 -1.94
N GLN A 149 -11.40 6.54 -1.13
CA GLN A 149 -10.04 6.21 -1.49
C GLN A 149 -9.90 4.70 -1.68
N GLU A 150 -9.10 4.31 -2.65
CA GLU A 150 -8.71 2.93 -2.93
C GLU A 150 -7.19 2.88 -2.94
N ILE A 151 -6.60 1.91 -2.24
CA ILE A 151 -5.15 1.77 -2.16
C ILE A 151 -4.78 0.30 -2.35
N ALA A 152 -3.89 0.06 -3.32
CA ALA A 152 -3.19 -1.20 -3.49
C ALA A 152 -1.82 -1.08 -2.85
N VAL A 153 -1.39 -2.07 -2.07
CA VAL A 153 -0.10 -2.10 -1.40
C VAL A 153 0.60 -3.41 -1.73
N ALA A 154 1.87 -3.32 -2.14
CA ALA A 154 2.64 -4.47 -2.58
C ALA A 154 4.03 -4.51 -1.92
N PRO A 155 4.52 -5.71 -1.53
CA PRO A 155 5.83 -5.86 -0.94
C PRO A 155 6.93 -5.77 -2.00
N LEU A 156 8.06 -5.21 -1.61
CA LEU A 156 9.26 -5.05 -2.42
C LEU A 156 10.50 -5.44 -1.61
N SER A 157 11.59 -5.69 -2.33
CA SER A 157 12.91 -5.91 -1.73
C SER A 157 13.98 -5.02 -2.35
N SER A 158 15.04 -4.69 -1.60
CA SER A 158 16.26 -4.13 -2.18
C SER A 158 17.21 -5.22 -2.69
N THR A 159 17.29 -6.36 -1.99
CA THR A 159 18.26 -7.44 -2.25
C THR A 159 17.63 -8.66 -2.93
N GLY A 160 16.31 -8.83 -2.84
CA GLY A 160 15.59 -10.03 -3.24
C GLY A 160 15.47 -11.11 -2.16
N GLU A 161 16.01 -10.88 -0.95
CA GLU A 161 16.01 -11.87 0.13
C GLU A 161 14.88 -11.63 1.13
N THR A 162 14.65 -10.38 1.53
CA THR A 162 13.64 -10.00 2.51
C THR A 162 12.78 -8.84 2.00
N VAL A 163 11.54 -8.75 2.48
CA VAL A 163 10.70 -7.57 2.26
C VAL A 163 11.22 -6.44 3.14
N ASP A 164 11.81 -5.42 2.52
CA ASP A 164 12.34 -4.23 3.20
C ASP A 164 11.63 -2.95 2.76
N ARG A 165 10.65 -3.07 1.85
CA ARG A 165 9.89 -1.95 1.31
C ARG A 165 8.47 -2.37 1.02
N LEU A 166 7.58 -1.38 1.10
CA LEU A 166 6.21 -1.47 0.60
C LEU A 166 5.99 -0.33 -0.39
N ILE A 167 5.41 -0.62 -1.54
CA ILE A 167 4.89 0.39 -2.45
C ILE A 167 3.37 0.39 -2.39
N SER A 168 2.77 1.58 -2.34
CA SER A 168 1.34 1.75 -2.46
C SER A 168 0.97 2.64 -3.64
N PHE A 169 -0.18 2.35 -4.22
CA PHE A 169 -0.78 3.07 -5.33
C PHE A 169 -2.16 3.53 -4.88
N THR A 170 -2.41 4.83 -4.96
CA THR A 170 -3.69 5.42 -4.56
C THR A 170 -4.54 5.74 -5.79
N HIS A 171 -5.82 5.38 -5.72
CA HIS A 171 -6.83 5.81 -6.65
C HIS A 171 -7.97 6.53 -5.89
N LEU A 172 -8.47 7.59 -6.51
CA LEU A 172 -9.61 8.37 -6.05
C LEU A 172 -10.66 8.35 -7.16
N PRO A 173 -11.72 7.51 -7.07
CA PRO A 173 -12.76 7.45 -8.09
C PRO A 173 -13.31 8.85 -8.41
N GLY A 174 -13.32 9.20 -9.69
CA GLY A 174 -13.74 10.52 -10.18
C GLY A 174 -12.65 11.58 -10.23
N TYR A 175 -11.41 11.25 -9.88
CA TYR A 175 -10.27 12.18 -9.88
C TYR A 175 -9.02 11.54 -10.52
N ARG A 176 -8.76 11.86 -11.79
CA ARG A 176 -7.48 11.64 -12.48
C ARG A 176 -7.04 12.89 -13.23
#